data_AF-A0A840YT50-F1
#
_entry.id   AF-A0A840YT50-F1
#
_cell.length_a   1.000
_cell.length_b   1.000
_cell.length_c   1.000
_cell.angle_alpha   90.00
_cell.angle_beta   90.00
_cell.angle_gamma   90.00
#
_symmetry.space_group_name_H-M   'P 1'
#
loop_
_entity.id
_entity.type
_entity.pdbx_description
1 polymer ?
#
loop_
_entity_poly.entity_id
_entity_poly.type
_entity_poly.pdbx_seq_one_letter_code
_entity_poly.pdbx_strand_id
1 'polypeptide(L)'
;MKRILLVLVTLVLLAGGWFLYARTPSGVPVYGVQTVATFKHDPQAFTEGLFFHNGLLYEGTGEEGSSGIRKVRLETGEVLQEDQLPAPYFGEGIVAWKDRLYQVTWKDQAGFIYGLDDLAPRGSFSYTGEGWGMTQNGESIILSDGTSTLRFLDPETLAPKGTLAVTANGCPVAKLNELEWVDGQIYANIWQTNLVARIDPKTGHVHSFLDVGALGPKTRGIDDVANGIAYDAKAKRLFVTGKRWPELYQVRQGDKVASQDAQTLMSCAR
;
A
#
# COMPACT_ATOMS: atom_id res chain seq x y z
N MET A 1 -10.72 -50.19 73.47
CA MET A 1 -9.80 -49.49 72.54
C MET A 1 -10.58 -49.04 71.31
N LYS A 2 -10.58 -47.72 71.01
CA LYS A 2 -11.00 -46.99 69.76
C LYS A 2 -12.50 -47.09 69.34
N ARG A 3 -13.35 -46.07 69.60
CA ARG A 3 -13.64 -44.78 68.85
C ARG A 3 -14.29 -45.03 67.46
N ILE A 4 -15.61 -44.87 67.25
CA ILE A 4 -16.41 -43.64 66.91
C ILE A 4 -15.90 -42.90 65.64
N LEU A 5 -16.62 -42.91 64.50
CA LEU A 5 -17.54 -41.84 64.03
C LEU A 5 -18.03 -42.05 62.57
N LEU A 6 -19.24 -41.54 62.35
CA LEU A 6 -20.14 -41.46 61.19
C LEU A 6 -19.71 -40.44 60.09
N VAL A 7 -20.18 -40.70 58.84
CA VAL A 7 -20.57 -39.80 57.71
C VAL A 7 -19.57 -38.76 57.15
N LEU A 8 -19.28 -38.80 55.83
CA LEU A 8 -19.86 -37.87 54.82
C LEU A 8 -19.36 -38.12 53.39
N VAL A 9 -20.31 -37.95 52.47
CA VAL A 9 -20.17 -37.87 51.02
C VAL A 9 -19.36 -36.63 50.62
N THR A 10 -18.38 -36.79 49.74
CA THR A 10 -17.82 -35.71 48.90
C THR A 10 -17.10 -36.37 47.71
N LEU A 11 -17.68 -36.32 46.50
CA LEU A 11 -17.67 -35.23 45.51
C LEU A 11 -16.65 -35.56 44.40
N VAL A 12 -17.21 -35.95 43.25
CA VAL A 12 -16.53 -36.04 41.96
C VAL A 12 -15.93 -34.68 41.63
N LEU A 13 -14.61 -34.61 41.48
CA LEU A 13 -13.96 -33.52 40.74
C LEU A 13 -13.16 -34.13 39.60
N LEU A 14 -13.84 -34.20 38.46
CA LEU A 14 -13.25 -34.28 37.13
C LEU A 14 -12.16 -33.21 37.03
N ALA A 15 -10.90 -33.62 37.03
CA ALA A 15 -9.80 -32.79 36.54
C ALA A 15 -9.87 -32.69 35.01
N GLY A 16 -10.98 -32.16 34.50
CA GLY A 16 -11.01 -31.59 33.17
C GLY A 16 -10.30 -30.25 33.30
N GLY A 17 -9.03 -30.19 32.90
CA GLY A 17 -8.35 -28.92 32.74
C GLY A 17 -9.12 -28.10 31.74
N TRP A 18 -9.84 -27.07 32.21
CA TRP A 18 -10.35 -26.01 31.37
C TRP A 18 -9.13 -25.21 30.90
N PHE A 19 -8.41 -25.74 29.91
CA PHE A 19 -7.66 -24.88 29.01
C PHE A 19 -8.73 -24.07 28.28
N LEU A 20 -9.08 -22.92 28.86
CA LEU A 20 -9.61 -21.81 28.10
C LEU A 20 -8.51 -21.47 27.09
N TYR A 21 -8.57 -22.12 25.92
CA TYR A 21 -7.96 -21.59 24.72
C TYR A 21 -8.59 -20.20 24.56
N ALA A 22 -7.89 -19.18 25.06
CA ALA A 22 -8.13 -17.83 24.63
C ALA A 22 -7.94 -17.90 23.11
N ARG A 23 -9.06 -17.88 22.38
CA ARG A 23 -9.07 -17.82 20.93
C ARG A 23 -8.38 -16.50 20.62
N THR A 24 -7.08 -16.53 20.31
CA THR A 24 -6.41 -15.39 19.70
C THR A 24 -7.32 -14.96 18.56
N PRO A 25 -7.75 -13.68 18.50
CA PRO A 25 -8.66 -13.23 17.46
C PRO A 25 -8.09 -13.70 16.12
N SER A 26 -8.76 -14.66 15.48
CA SER A 26 -8.21 -15.33 14.31
C SER A 26 -8.40 -14.40 13.12
N GLY A 27 -7.34 -13.73 12.72
CA GLY A 27 -7.29 -12.94 11.47
C GLY A 27 -6.66 -11.56 11.64
N VAL A 28 -6.15 -11.05 10.52
CA VAL A 28 -5.67 -9.68 10.37
C VAL A 28 -6.89 -8.73 10.37
N PRO A 29 -6.97 -7.73 11.26
CA PRO A 29 -8.12 -6.84 11.34
C PRO A 29 -8.22 -5.90 10.13
N VAL A 30 -9.45 -5.59 9.73
CA VAL A 30 -9.76 -4.63 8.68
C VAL A 30 -10.46 -3.42 9.30
N TYR A 31 -10.01 -2.22 8.94
CA TYR A 31 -10.61 -0.98 9.39
C TYR A 31 -11.10 -0.19 8.19
N GLY A 32 -12.29 0.40 8.25
CA GLY A 32 -12.68 1.40 7.27
C GLY A 32 -11.84 2.66 7.39
N VAL A 33 -12.15 3.65 6.56
CA VAL A 33 -11.54 4.98 6.63
C VAL A 33 -12.58 6.06 6.92
N GLN A 34 -12.15 7.11 7.61
CA GLN A 34 -12.92 8.32 7.81
C GLN A 34 -12.27 9.45 7.02
N THR A 35 -13.04 10.08 6.13
CA THR A 35 -12.58 11.24 5.36
C THR A 35 -12.40 12.45 6.28
N VAL A 36 -11.21 13.04 6.22
CA VAL A 36 -10.86 14.28 6.94
C VAL A 36 -11.05 15.48 6.02
N ALA A 37 -10.62 15.35 4.76
CA ALA A 37 -10.77 16.36 3.72
C ALA A 37 -10.82 15.69 2.34
N THR A 38 -11.43 16.39 1.38
CA THR A 38 -11.52 15.98 -0.02
C THR A 38 -10.92 17.06 -0.89
N PHE A 39 -10.11 16.64 -1.86
CA PHE A 39 -9.42 17.49 -2.82
C PHE A 39 -9.80 17.08 -4.23
N LYS A 40 -9.72 18.01 -5.18
CA LYS A 40 -9.92 17.69 -6.59
C LYS A 40 -8.78 16.81 -7.09
N HIS A 41 -9.12 15.80 -7.88
CA HIS A 41 -8.17 14.99 -8.61
C HIS A 41 -8.59 14.95 -10.09
N ASP A 42 -7.62 14.81 -10.98
CA ASP A 42 -7.87 14.78 -12.41
C ASP A 42 -8.51 13.44 -12.80
N PRO A 43 -9.77 13.42 -13.30
CA PRO A 43 -10.45 12.20 -13.66
C PRO A 43 -9.91 11.54 -14.95
N GLN A 44 -8.98 12.17 -15.66
CA GLN A 44 -8.28 11.55 -16.80
C GLN A 44 -7.01 10.79 -16.37
N ALA A 45 -6.58 10.95 -15.13
CA ALA A 45 -5.32 10.40 -14.68
C ALA A 45 -5.43 8.94 -14.26
N PHE A 46 -4.71 8.07 -14.96
CA PHE A 46 -4.55 6.68 -14.56
C PHE A 46 -3.41 6.59 -13.54
N THR A 47 -3.70 6.91 -12.27
CA THR A 47 -2.70 7.00 -11.20
C THR A 47 -1.99 5.66 -10.96
N GLU A 48 -0.66 5.64 -11.12
CA GLU A 48 0.20 4.46 -10.88
C GLU A 48 1.28 4.67 -9.81
N GLY A 49 1.54 5.92 -9.44
CA GLY A 49 2.38 6.23 -8.29
C GLY A 49 2.00 7.58 -7.71
N LEU A 50 2.04 7.71 -6.39
CA LEU A 50 1.71 8.96 -5.73
C LEU A 50 2.61 9.16 -4.51
N PHE A 51 3.16 10.35 -4.32
CA PHE A 51 3.80 10.69 -3.05
C PHE A 51 3.63 12.16 -2.71
N PHE A 52 3.77 12.49 -1.43
CA PHE A 52 3.70 13.86 -0.95
C PHE A 52 5.10 14.37 -0.61
N HIS A 53 5.47 15.53 -1.16
CA HIS A 53 6.77 16.13 -0.90
C HIS A 53 6.68 17.66 -0.85
N ASN A 54 7.13 18.25 0.25
CA ASN A 54 7.23 19.70 0.46
C ASN A 54 5.95 20.51 0.12
N GLY A 55 4.78 20.00 0.50
CA GLY A 55 3.50 20.69 0.28
C GLY A 55 2.83 20.37 -1.05
N LEU A 56 3.46 19.56 -1.89
CA LEU A 56 2.97 19.20 -3.21
C LEU A 56 2.77 17.70 -3.32
N LEU A 57 1.91 17.31 -4.25
CA LEU A 57 1.78 15.93 -4.69
C LEU A 57 2.65 15.73 -5.92
N TYR A 58 3.28 14.56 -6.00
CA TYR A 58 3.92 14.06 -7.20
C TYR A 58 3.18 12.80 -7.60
N GLU A 59 2.90 12.67 -8.89
CA GLU A 59 2.10 11.58 -9.41
C GLU A 59 2.68 11.02 -10.69
N GLY A 60 2.76 9.69 -10.77
CA GLY A 60 3.04 8.94 -11.98
C GLY A 60 1.72 8.47 -12.58
N THR A 61 1.54 8.68 -13.88
CA THR A 61 0.35 8.24 -14.61
C THR A 61 0.72 7.19 -15.65
N GLY A 62 -0.12 6.16 -15.76
CA GLY A 62 -0.08 5.13 -16.80
C GLY A 62 -0.97 5.47 -17.99
N GLU A 63 -1.08 4.52 -18.93
CA GLU A 63 -1.72 4.54 -20.26
C GLU A 63 -0.71 4.68 -21.40
N GLU A 64 -0.81 3.79 -22.40
CA GLU A 64 0.13 3.72 -23.52
C GLU A 64 0.08 5.02 -24.35
N GLY A 65 1.22 5.69 -24.46
CA GLY A 65 1.34 6.96 -25.18
C GLY A 65 0.89 8.21 -24.41
N SER A 66 0.34 8.07 -23.20
CA SER A 66 -0.02 9.20 -22.32
C SER A 66 0.54 9.07 -20.90
N SER A 67 1.44 8.11 -20.68
CA SER A 67 2.14 7.97 -19.41
C SER A 67 3.07 9.16 -19.15
N GLY A 68 3.31 9.47 -17.87
CA GLY A 68 4.17 10.58 -17.51
C GLY A 68 4.31 10.76 -16.01
N ILE A 69 4.91 11.88 -15.63
CA ILE A 69 5.01 12.35 -14.25
C ILE A 69 4.51 13.78 -14.15
N ARG A 70 3.92 14.11 -13.00
CA ARG A 70 3.39 15.44 -12.74
C ARG A 70 3.55 15.87 -11.30
N LYS A 71 3.70 17.17 -11.12
CA LYS A 71 3.77 17.89 -9.85
C LYS A 71 2.48 18.68 -9.69
N VAL A 72 1.73 18.41 -8.62
CA VAL A 72 0.35 18.85 -8.46
C VAL A 72 0.19 19.64 -7.16
N ARG A 73 -0.55 20.74 -7.24
CA ARG A 73 -0.97 21.51 -6.05
C ARG A 73 -2.10 20.76 -5.34
N LEU A 74 -1.84 20.32 -4.12
CA LEU A 74 -2.79 19.54 -3.31
C LEU A 74 -4.18 20.22 -3.20
N GLU A 75 -4.21 21.52 -2.93
CA GLU A 75 -5.45 22.23 -2.60
C GLU A 75 -6.41 22.34 -3.78
N THR A 76 -5.89 22.38 -5.01
CA THR A 76 -6.68 22.68 -6.22
C THR A 76 -6.72 21.54 -7.23
N GLY A 77 -5.78 20.58 -7.16
CA GLY A 77 -5.56 19.58 -8.20
C GLY A 77 -4.87 20.15 -9.46
N GLU A 78 -4.36 21.39 -9.39
CA GLU A 78 -3.67 22.04 -10.51
C GLU A 78 -2.32 21.37 -10.78
N VAL A 79 -2.12 20.92 -12.02
CA VAL A 79 -0.81 20.47 -12.51
C VAL A 79 0.09 21.70 -12.67
N LEU A 80 1.13 21.76 -11.84
CA LEU A 80 2.11 22.86 -11.86
C LEU A 80 3.23 22.60 -12.87
N GLN A 81 3.54 21.33 -13.09
CA GLN A 81 4.56 20.88 -14.01
C GLN A 81 4.33 19.41 -14.35
N GLU A 82 4.67 19.02 -15.57
CA GLU A 82 4.60 17.64 -16.04
C GLU A 82 5.74 17.35 -17.03
N ASP A 83 6.09 16.08 -17.16
CA ASP A 83 6.94 15.57 -18.23
C ASP A 83 6.32 14.26 -18.75
N GLN A 84 6.31 14.11 -20.07
CA GLN A 84 5.69 12.95 -20.71
C GLN A 84 6.72 11.82 -20.85
N LEU A 85 6.31 10.61 -20.47
CA LEU A 85 7.12 9.43 -20.67
C LEU A 85 7.14 9.08 -22.18
N PRO A 86 8.31 8.82 -22.78
CA PRO A 86 8.37 8.46 -24.19
C PRO A 86 7.55 7.20 -24.50
N ALA A 87 6.84 7.18 -25.62
CA ALA A 87 6.24 5.95 -26.14
C ALA A 87 7.35 4.93 -26.50
N PRO A 88 7.13 3.60 -26.35
CA PRO A 88 5.87 2.94 -25.99
C PRO A 88 5.73 2.62 -24.50
N TYR A 89 6.50 3.27 -23.62
CA TYR A 89 6.55 2.89 -22.21
C TYR A 89 5.23 3.19 -21.48
N PHE A 90 4.80 2.24 -20.64
CA PHE A 90 3.70 2.42 -19.70
C PHE A 90 4.27 2.77 -18.32
N GLY A 91 4.06 4.01 -17.88
CA GLY A 91 4.58 4.52 -16.62
C GLY A 91 3.86 3.94 -15.42
N GLU A 92 4.61 3.59 -14.38
CA GLU A 92 4.09 2.98 -13.16
C GLU A 92 4.51 3.82 -11.94
N GLY A 93 4.81 3.17 -10.81
CA GLY A 93 5.19 3.79 -9.55
C GLY A 93 6.36 4.75 -9.65
N ILE A 94 6.31 5.76 -8.79
CA ILE A 94 7.33 6.80 -8.67
C ILE A 94 7.81 6.94 -7.23
N VAL A 95 9.05 7.38 -7.05
CA VAL A 95 9.60 7.68 -5.72
C VAL A 95 10.61 8.83 -5.79
N ALA A 96 10.59 9.69 -4.77
CA ALA A 96 11.66 10.67 -4.56
C ALA A 96 12.84 10.04 -3.80
N TRP A 97 14.06 10.30 -4.27
CA TRP A 97 15.27 10.07 -3.50
C TRP A 97 16.23 11.23 -3.69
N LYS A 98 16.51 11.95 -2.60
CA LYS A 98 17.28 13.21 -2.61
C LYS A 98 16.67 14.22 -3.58
N ASP A 99 17.43 14.67 -4.58
CA ASP A 99 17.07 15.64 -5.62
C ASP A 99 16.51 15.00 -6.88
N ARG A 100 16.22 13.69 -6.85
CA ARG A 100 15.75 12.92 -8.00
C ARG A 100 14.37 12.30 -7.77
N LEU A 101 13.63 12.19 -8.86
CA LEU A 101 12.43 11.35 -8.97
C LEU A 101 12.77 10.16 -9.86
N TYR A 102 12.39 8.97 -9.43
CA TYR A 102 12.52 7.73 -10.19
C TYR A 102 11.13 7.25 -10.57
N GLN A 103 10.96 6.81 -11.81
CA GLN A 103 9.75 6.15 -12.31
C GLN A 103 10.11 4.79 -12.89
N VAL A 104 9.37 3.74 -12.55
CA VAL A 104 9.44 2.44 -13.23
C VAL A 104 8.39 2.34 -14.33
N THR A 105 8.57 1.41 -15.25
CA THR A 105 7.54 1.03 -16.22
C THR A 105 6.97 -0.35 -15.91
N TRP A 106 5.84 -0.68 -16.53
CA TRP A 106 5.16 -1.95 -16.22
C TRP A 106 6.00 -3.18 -16.57
N LYS A 107 6.32 -3.38 -17.85
CA LYS A 107 6.92 -4.64 -18.35
C LYS A 107 8.27 -4.48 -19.02
N ASP A 108 8.67 -3.25 -19.31
CA ASP A 108 9.81 -2.99 -20.19
C ASP A 108 11.15 -3.13 -19.49
N GLN A 109 11.16 -3.41 -18.17
CA GLN A 109 12.39 -3.58 -17.39
C GLN A 109 13.30 -2.34 -17.47
N ALA A 110 12.67 -1.18 -17.64
CA ALA A 110 13.30 0.12 -17.82
C ALA A 110 12.67 1.14 -16.87
N GLY A 111 13.48 2.00 -16.29
CA GLY A 111 13.01 3.10 -15.46
C GLY A 111 13.70 4.40 -15.83
N PHE A 112 13.12 5.50 -15.39
CA PHE A 112 13.49 6.86 -15.79
C PHE A 112 13.79 7.70 -14.57
N ILE A 113 14.75 8.60 -14.71
CA ILE A 113 15.24 9.47 -13.65
C ILE A 113 15.00 10.91 -14.08
N TYR A 114 14.42 11.70 -13.18
CA TYR A 114 14.09 13.09 -13.39
C TYR A 114 14.64 13.94 -12.25
N GLY A 115 14.83 15.24 -12.48
CA GLY A 115 15.05 16.19 -11.39
C GLY A 115 13.77 16.32 -10.57
N LEU A 116 13.85 16.25 -9.24
CA LEU A 116 12.65 16.33 -8.39
C LEU A 116 12.01 17.73 -8.43
N ASP A 117 12.82 18.77 -8.59
CA ASP A 117 12.34 20.15 -8.59
C ASP A 117 11.72 20.57 -9.92
N ASP A 118 12.35 20.17 -11.03
CA ASP A 118 12.08 20.63 -12.39
C ASP A 118 11.58 19.53 -13.34
N LEU A 119 11.35 18.31 -12.85
CA LEU A 119 10.94 17.14 -13.62
C LEU A 119 11.78 16.89 -14.90
N ALA A 120 12.96 17.50 -15.03
CA ALA A 120 13.74 17.43 -16.25
C ALA A 120 14.40 16.05 -16.35
N PRO A 121 14.36 15.37 -17.51
CA PRO A 121 15.00 14.07 -17.68
C PRO A 121 16.50 14.09 -17.34
N ARG A 122 16.94 13.14 -16.53
CA ARG A 122 18.34 12.98 -16.07
C ARG A 122 18.97 11.68 -16.52
N GLY A 123 18.17 10.69 -16.93
CA GLY A 123 18.67 9.43 -17.45
C GLY A 123 17.66 8.30 -17.28
N SER A 124 18.14 7.08 -17.45
CA SER A 124 17.36 5.86 -17.29
C SER A 124 18.16 4.81 -16.52
N PHE A 125 17.46 3.77 -16.08
CA PHE A 125 18.01 2.61 -15.42
C PHE A 125 17.28 1.35 -15.87
N SER A 126 17.83 0.18 -15.54
CA SER A 126 17.20 -1.11 -15.80
C SER A 126 17.00 -1.88 -14.51
N TYR A 127 15.96 -2.72 -14.49
CA TYR A 127 15.67 -3.66 -13.41
C TYR A 127 15.08 -4.94 -14.01
N THR A 128 14.96 -6.00 -13.21
CA THR A 128 14.42 -7.29 -13.70
C THR A 128 12.96 -7.46 -13.31
N GLY A 129 12.16 -8.07 -14.17
CA GLY A 129 10.72 -8.32 -13.92
C GLY A 129 9.84 -7.09 -14.12
N GLU A 130 8.59 -7.15 -13.67
CA GLU A 130 7.67 -6.01 -13.75
C GLU A 130 8.01 -4.92 -12.71
N GLY A 131 7.53 -3.70 -12.92
CA GLY A 131 7.58 -2.62 -11.93
C GLY A 131 6.17 -2.07 -11.72
N TRP A 132 5.70 -2.05 -10.46
CA TRP A 132 4.37 -1.54 -10.09
C TRP A 132 4.57 -0.34 -9.17
N GLY A 133 4.38 -0.45 -7.86
CA GLY A 133 4.54 0.64 -6.90
C GLY A 133 5.99 0.86 -6.42
N MET A 134 6.32 2.10 -6.08
CA MET A 134 7.59 2.47 -5.47
C MET A 134 7.39 3.30 -4.19
N THR A 135 8.21 3.07 -3.17
CA THR A 135 8.36 3.98 -2.03
C THR A 135 9.79 3.90 -1.47
N GLN A 136 10.10 4.55 -0.36
CA GLN A 136 11.41 4.48 0.28
C GLN A 136 11.32 4.65 1.79
N ASN A 137 12.28 4.06 2.51
CA ASN A 137 12.33 4.07 3.98
C ASN A 137 13.46 4.92 4.58
N GLY A 138 14.13 5.74 3.75
CA GLY A 138 15.30 6.53 4.11
C GLY A 138 16.64 5.78 3.95
N GLU A 139 16.61 4.48 3.67
CA GLU A 139 17.81 3.65 3.43
C GLU A 139 17.79 2.94 2.07
N SER A 140 16.61 2.49 1.63
CA SER A 140 16.42 1.75 0.39
C SER A 140 15.15 2.23 -0.31
N ILE A 141 15.17 2.13 -1.63
CA ILE A 141 13.95 2.18 -2.45
C ILE A 141 13.27 0.82 -2.36
N ILE A 142 11.96 0.80 -2.27
CA ILE A 142 11.14 -0.41 -2.17
C ILE A 142 10.26 -0.49 -3.41
N LEU A 143 10.27 -1.63 -4.09
CA LEU A 143 9.57 -1.87 -5.35
C LEU A 143 8.62 -3.08 -5.21
N SER A 144 7.37 -2.90 -5.62
CA SER A 144 6.43 -3.99 -5.87
C SER A 144 6.35 -4.31 -7.37
N ASP A 145 5.81 -5.48 -7.68
CA ASP A 145 5.69 -6.01 -9.05
C ASP A 145 4.43 -6.87 -9.24
N GLY A 146 3.40 -6.62 -8.43
CA GLY A 146 2.18 -7.41 -8.44
C GLY A 146 2.31 -8.82 -7.84
N THR A 147 3.52 -9.26 -7.47
CA THR A 147 3.70 -10.52 -6.72
C THR A 147 3.42 -10.31 -5.22
N SER A 148 3.70 -11.32 -4.40
CA SER A 148 3.65 -11.23 -2.93
C SER A 148 5.02 -10.91 -2.31
N THR A 149 5.98 -10.44 -3.10
CA THR A 149 7.33 -10.12 -2.64
C THR A 149 7.66 -8.67 -2.97
N LEU A 150 8.13 -7.93 -1.96
CA LEU A 150 8.70 -6.59 -2.16
C LEU A 150 10.21 -6.71 -2.35
N ARG A 151 10.77 -5.89 -3.22
CA ARG A 151 12.22 -5.80 -3.47
C ARG A 151 12.77 -4.52 -2.86
N PHE A 152 13.88 -4.64 -2.14
CA PHE A 152 14.63 -3.52 -1.60
C PHE A 152 15.79 -3.25 -2.54
N LEU A 153 15.87 -2.03 -3.06
CA LEU A 153 16.87 -1.59 -4.03
C LEU A 153 17.83 -0.61 -3.37
N ASP A 154 19.11 -0.73 -3.71
CA ASP A 154 20.11 0.28 -3.41
C ASP A 154 19.75 1.57 -4.14
N PRO A 155 19.63 2.73 -3.49
CA PRO A 155 19.10 3.92 -4.13
C PRO A 155 20.10 4.62 -5.07
N GLU A 156 21.39 4.30 -4.98
CA GLU A 156 22.42 4.87 -5.86
C GLU A 156 22.60 4.03 -7.13
N THR A 157 22.52 2.70 -7.00
CA THR A 157 22.76 1.75 -8.10
C THR A 157 21.49 1.09 -8.65
N LEU A 158 20.39 1.15 -7.90
CA LEU A 158 19.11 0.48 -8.15
C LEU A 158 19.20 -1.05 -8.19
N ALA A 159 20.34 -1.60 -7.77
CA ALA A 159 20.54 -3.03 -7.66
C ALA A 159 19.74 -3.62 -6.47
N PRO A 160 19.17 -4.83 -6.60
CA PRO A 160 18.50 -5.49 -5.49
C PRO A 160 19.45 -5.76 -4.32
N LYS A 161 19.06 -5.32 -3.11
CA LYS A 161 19.73 -5.59 -1.82
C LYS A 161 19.06 -6.69 -1.02
N GLY A 162 17.78 -6.93 -1.25
CA GLY A 162 17.01 -7.93 -0.52
C GLY A 162 15.56 -8.00 -0.96
N THR A 163 14.83 -8.94 -0.37
CA THR A 163 13.42 -9.15 -0.62
C THR A 163 12.65 -9.35 0.68
N LEU A 164 11.34 -9.07 0.64
CA LEU A 164 10.43 -9.26 1.76
C LEU A 164 9.16 -9.94 1.27
N ALA A 165 8.93 -11.17 1.72
CA ALA A 165 7.70 -11.89 1.44
C ALA A 165 6.55 -11.33 2.30
N VAL A 166 5.48 -10.90 1.66
CA VAL A 166 4.33 -10.28 2.33
C VAL A 166 3.26 -11.33 2.60
N THR A 167 2.81 -11.43 3.86
CA THR A 167 1.81 -12.41 4.29
C THR A 167 0.74 -11.82 5.19
N ALA A 168 -0.51 -12.25 5.01
CA ALA A 168 -1.62 -11.96 5.92
C ALA A 168 -2.14 -13.29 6.47
N ASN A 169 -2.14 -13.45 7.80
CA ASN A 169 -2.54 -14.70 8.45
C ASN A 169 -1.78 -15.94 7.92
N GLY A 170 -0.50 -15.77 7.60
CA GLY A 170 0.35 -16.83 7.03
C GLY A 170 0.19 -17.06 5.52
N CYS A 171 -0.75 -16.40 4.86
CA CYS A 171 -1.01 -16.54 3.44
C CYS A 171 -0.31 -15.45 2.63
N PRO A 172 0.36 -15.76 1.50
CA PRO A 172 0.98 -14.77 0.64
C PRO A 172 -0.05 -13.75 0.11
N VAL A 173 0.27 -12.46 0.20
CA VAL A 173 -0.58 -11.38 -0.32
C VAL A 173 -0.02 -10.92 -1.66
N ALA A 174 -0.58 -11.42 -2.75
CA ALA A 174 -0.21 -11.00 -4.11
C ALA A 174 -0.93 -9.69 -4.51
N LYS A 175 -0.64 -9.20 -5.71
CA LYS A 175 -1.19 -7.97 -6.29
C LYS A 175 -0.83 -6.72 -5.49
N LEU A 176 0.33 -6.73 -4.83
CA LEU A 176 0.91 -5.53 -4.22
C LEU A 176 1.16 -4.52 -5.33
N ASN A 177 0.47 -3.39 -5.28
CA ASN A 177 0.53 -2.34 -6.28
C ASN A 177 1.22 -1.11 -5.71
N GLU A 178 0.62 0.07 -5.79
CA GLU A 178 1.19 1.30 -5.29
C GLU A 178 1.58 1.20 -3.79
N LEU A 179 2.72 1.80 -3.44
CA LEU A 179 3.35 1.70 -2.12
C LEU A 179 3.54 3.07 -1.49
N GLU A 180 3.46 3.14 -0.16
CA GLU A 180 3.90 4.32 0.58
C GLU A 180 4.52 3.97 1.95
N TRP A 181 5.55 4.71 2.36
CA TRP A 181 6.17 4.55 3.66
C TRP A 181 5.50 5.45 4.70
N VAL A 182 4.78 4.83 5.64
CA VAL A 182 3.96 5.53 6.63
C VAL A 182 4.43 5.16 8.03
N ASP A 183 5.13 6.08 8.69
CA ASP A 183 5.56 5.96 10.09
C ASP A 183 6.19 4.61 10.46
N GLY A 184 7.12 4.14 9.63
CA GLY A 184 7.85 2.89 9.87
C GLY A 184 7.16 1.63 9.34
N GLN A 185 6.08 1.78 8.56
CA GLN A 185 5.35 0.69 7.91
C GLN A 185 5.32 0.90 6.40
N ILE A 186 5.16 -0.19 5.66
CA ILE A 186 4.89 -0.15 4.23
C ILE A 186 3.38 -0.25 4.05
N TYR A 187 2.77 0.75 3.43
CA TYR A 187 1.39 0.69 2.99
C TYR A 187 1.40 0.26 1.54
N ALA A 188 0.48 -0.63 1.15
CA ALA A 188 0.39 -1.13 -0.21
C ALA A 188 -1.06 -1.25 -0.66
N ASN A 189 -1.43 -0.63 -1.79
CA ASN A 189 -2.67 -0.98 -2.48
C ASN A 189 -2.63 -2.45 -2.91
N ILE A 190 -3.76 -3.14 -2.81
CA ILE A 190 -3.93 -4.48 -3.39
C ILE A 190 -4.81 -4.37 -4.63
N TRP A 191 -4.21 -4.53 -5.81
CA TRP A 191 -4.89 -4.33 -7.09
C TRP A 191 -6.13 -5.23 -7.23
N GLN A 192 -7.19 -4.66 -7.81
CA GLN A 192 -8.53 -5.27 -7.93
C GLN A 192 -9.28 -5.47 -6.59
N THR A 193 -8.85 -4.80 -5.52
CA THR A 193 -9.59 -4.71 -4.26
C THR A 193 -9.69 -3.25 -3.81
N ASN A 194 -10.44 -2.99 -2.74
CA ASN A 194 -10.42 -1.67 -2.07
C ASN A 194 -9.54 -1.68 -0.80
N LEU A 195 -8.57 -2.59 -0.70
CA LEU A 195 -7.75 -2.74 0.50
C LEU A 195 -6.39 -2.08 0.32
N VAL A 196 -5.93 -1.47 1.41
CA VAL A 196 -4.54 -1.07 1.63
C VAL A 196 -3.98 -1.93 2.76
N ALA A 197 -2.96 -2.73 2.46
CA ALA A 197 -2.25 -3.53 3.46
C ALA A 197 -1.28 -2.66 4.25
N ARG A 198 -1.24 -2.83 5.58
CA ARG A 198 -0.25 -2.20 6.46
C ARG A 198 0.76 -3.26 6.90
N ILE A 199 1.94 -3.22 6.28
CA ILE A 199 2.93 -4.28 6.29
C ILE A 199 4.08 -3.90 7.23
N ASP A 200 4.45 -4.84 8.08
CA ASP A 200 5.69 -4.76 8.85
C ASP A 200 6.92 -4.91 7.93
N PRO A 201 7.80 -3.91 7.83
CA PRO A 201 8.96 -3.99 6.95
C PRO A 201 10.02 -5.00 7.43
N LYS A 202 9.98 -5.43 8.69
CA LYS A 202 10.94 -6.39 9.25
C LYS A 202 10.53 -7.83 9.02
N THR A 203 9.22 -8.10 9.00
CA THR A 203 8.69 -9.47 8.95
C THR A 203 7.87 -9.76 7.69
N GLY A 204 7.37 -8.74 7.01
CA GLY A 204 6.44 -8.86 5.89
C GLY A 204 5.01 -9.23 6.31
N HIS A 205 4.74 -9.31 7.61
CA HIS A 205 3.39 -9.58 8.09
C HIS A 205 2.50 -8.35 7.94
N VAL A 206 1.30 -8.55 7.39
CA VAL A 206 0.25 -7.55 7.38
C VAL A 206 -0.35 -7.46 8.78
N HIS A 207 -0.17 -6.31 9.44
CA HIS A 207 -0.73 -6.03 10.78
C HIS A 207 -2.23 -5.75 10.72
N SER A 208 -2.67 -5.11 9.64
CA SER A 208 -4.07 -4.75 9.42
C SER A 208 -4.28 -4.28 7.98
N PHE A 209 -5.53 -4.24 7.55
CA PHE A 209 -5.92 -3.58 6.31
C PHE A 209 -6.68 -2.28 6.60
N LEU A 210 -6.60 -1.32 5.67
CA LEU A 210 -7.57 -0.24 5.53
C LEU A 210 -8.49 -0.56 4.35
N ASP A 211 -9.79 -0.46 4.53
CA ASP A 211 -10.80 -0.57 3.49
C ASP A 211 -11.21 0.84 3.04
N VAL A 212 -10.84 1.18 1.81
CA VAL A 212 -11.14 2.46 1.16
C VAL A 212 -12.33 2.35 0.20
N GLY A 213 -13.11 1.27 0.27
CA GLY A 213 -14.21 0.99 -0.66
C GLY A 213 -15.38 1.96 -0.55
N ALA A 214 -15.49 2.69 0.56
CA ALA A 214 -16.46 3.76 0.74
C ALA A 214 -16.09 5.08 0.01
N LEU A 215 -14.89 5.17 -0.56
CA LEU A 215 -14.38 6.33 -1.30
C LEU A 215 -14.56 6.17 -2.82
N GLY A 216 -14.13 7.18 -3.58
CA GLY A 216 -14.08 7.14 -5.03
C GLY A 216 -15.43 7.32 -5.72
N PRO A 217 -15.47 7.28 -7.06
CA PRO A 217 -16.69 7.54 -7.81
C PRO A 217 -17.69 6.38 -7.64
N LYS A 218 -18.99 6.72 -7.66
CA LYS A 218 -20.09 5.75 -7.53
C LYS A 218 -20.18 4.78 -8.71
N THR A 219 -19.80 5.26 -9.89
CA THR A 219 -19.71 4.46 -11.11
C THR A 219 -18.25 4.41 -11.50
N ARG A 220 -17.70 3.20 -11.60
CA ARG A 220 -16.29 2.96 -11.92
C ARG A 220 -16.21 2.20 -13.24
N GLY A 221 -15.29 2.59 -14.11
CA GLY A 221 -14.77 1.69 -15.13
C GLY A 221 -14.10 0.47 -14.50
N ILE A 222 -13.84 -0.56 -15.32
CA ILE A 222 -13.27 -1.84 -14.84
C ILE A 222 -11.93 -1.62 -14.12
N ASP A 223 -11.11 -0.69 -14.61
CA ASP A 223 -9.79 -0.38 -14.06
C ASP A 223 -9.75 0.93 -13.26
N ASP A 224 -10.89 1.53 -12.93
CA ASP A 224 -10.97 2.77 -12.12
C ASP A 224 -10.91 2.44 -10.61
N VAL A 225 -9.86 1.70 -10.24
CA VAL A 225 -9.68 1.09 -8.92
C VAL A 225 -8.89 1.99 -7.97
N ALA A 226 -8.98 1.71 -6.67
CA ALA A 226 -8.14 2.38 -5.66
C ALA A 226 -6.66 2.09 -5.93
N ASN A 227 -5.87 3.15 -6.11
CA ASN A 227 -4.43 3.11 -6.37
C ASN A 227 -3.83 4.51 -6.16
N GLY A 228 -2.78 4.62 -5.36
CA GLY A 228 -2.16 5.90 -5.00
C GLY A 228 -2.35 6.22 -3.52
N ILE A 229 -1.24 6.25 -2.78
CA ILE A 229 -1.17 6.52 -1.35
C ILE A 229 -0.05 7.55 -1.14
N ALA A 230 -0.36 8.67 -0.51
CA ALA A 230 0.65 9.69 -0.20
C ALA A 230 0.67 9.99 1.29
N TYR A 231 1.86 10.26 1.83
CA TYR A 231 2.00 10.56 3.25
C TYR A 231 2.76 11.86 3.54
N ASP A 232 2.08 12.81 4.18
CA ASP A 232 2.72 13.95 4.80
C ASP A 232 3.20 13.57 6.21
N ALA A 233 4.45 13.12 6.31
CA ALA A 233 5.03 12.69 7.57
C ALA A 233 5.13 13.81 8.63
N LYS A 234 5.19 15.09 8.21
CA LYS A 234 5.31 16.24 9.11
C LYS A 234 3.97 16.53 9.79
N ALA A 235 2.88 16.54 9.02
CA ALA A 235 1.54 16.82 9.54
C ALA A 235 0.73 15.54 9.87
N LYS A 236 1.30 14.36 9.63
CA LYS A 236 0.66 13.05 9.84
C LYS A 236 -0.64 12.91 9.04
N ARG A 237 -0.61 13.30 7.76
CA ARG A 237 -1.76 13.23 6.86
C ARG A 237 -1.56 12.12 5.84
N LEU A 238 -2.51 11.19 5.80
CA LEU A 238 -2.57 10.12 4.80
C LEU A 238 -3.55 10.52 3.71
N PHE A 239 -3.13 10.41 2.46
CA PHE A 239 -3.94 10.69 1.28
C PHE A 239 -4.11 9.41 0.46
N VAL A 240 -5.30 9.21 -0.08
CA VAL A 240 -5.62 8.10 -0.98
C VAL A 240 -6.46 8.58 -2.15
N THR A 241 -6.23 7.99 -3.31
CA THR A 241 -7.05 8.20 -4.52
C THR A 241 -7.17 6.90 -5.32
N GLY A 242 -7.48 7.00 -6.61
CA GLY A 242 -7.54 5.88 -7.51
C GLY A 242 -7.42 6.30 -8.96
N LYS A 243 -7.28 5.30 -9.82
CA LYS A 243 -7.20 5.47 -11.26
C LYS A 243 -8.48 6.14 -11.76
N ARG A 244 -8.35 7.31 -12.37
CA ARG A 244 -9.43 8.15 -12.90
C ARG A 244 -10.46 8.57 -11.84
N TRP A 245 -10.08 8.58 -10.56
CA TRP A 245 -10.96 9.12 -9.52
C TRP A 245 -11.05 10.64 -9.63
N PRO A 246 -12.23 11.27 -9.49
CA PRO A 246 -12.36 12.73 -9.55
C PRO A 246 -11.87 13.42 -8.26
N GLU A 247 -11.56 12.66 -7.23
CA GLU A 247 -11.25 13.14 -5.89
C GLU A 247 -10.05 12.41 -5.28
N LEU A 248 -9.28 13.15 -4.49
CA LEU A 248 -8.26 12.64 -3.59
C LEU A 248 -8.71 12.92 -2.15
N TYR A 249 -8.53 11.95 -1.27
CA TYR A 249 -9.07 12.01 0.09
C TYR A 249 -7.94 12.02 1.10
N GLN A 250 -7.92 13.01 1.98
CA GLN A 250 -7.22 12.86 3.25
C GLN A 250 -8.06 11.98 4.15
N VAL A 251 -7.45 10.93 4.70
CA VAL A 251 -8.14 9.92 5.50
C VAL A 251 -7.46 9.68 6.83
N ARG A 252 -8.24 9.14 7.77
CA ARG A 252 -7.73 8.49 8.99
C ARG A 252 -8.40 7.15 9.17
N GLN A 253 -7.79 6.28 9.97
CA GLN A 253 -8.39 5.00 10.32
C GLN A 253 -9.77 5.22 10.97
N GLY A 254 -10.78 4.52 10.46
CA GLY A 254 -12.13 4.46 11.02
C GLY A 254 -12.36 3.22 11.88
N ASP A 255 -13.62 2.82 11.96
CA ASP A 255 -14.03 1.66 12.75
C ASP A 255 -13.64 0.35 12.10
N LYS A 256 -13.59 -0.72 12.90
CA LYS A 256 -13.36 -2.08 12.40
C LYS A 256 -14.55 -2.51 11.53
N VAL A 257 -14.27 -3.08 10.36
CA VAL A 257 -15.28 -3.54 9.40
C VAL A 257 -15.04 -5.00 9.01
N ALA A 258 -16.05 -5.63 8.41
CA ALA A 258 -15.89 -6.90 7.71
C ALA A 258 -15.56 -6.65 6.24
N SER A 259 -14.68 -7.45 5.66
CA SER A 259 -14.33 -7.39 4.23
C SER A 259 -14.15 -8.80 3.68
N GLN A 260 -14.87 -9.11 2.60
CA GLN A 260 -14.78 -10.40 1.93
C GLN A 260 -13.43 -10.56 1.22
N ASP A 261 -12.93 -9.50 0.59
CA ASP A 261 -11.62 -9.48 -0.07
C ASP A 261 -10.50 -9.82 0.93
N ALA A 262 -10.54 -9.24 2.13
CA ALA A 262 -9.55 -9.51 3.17
C ALA A 262 -9.62 -10.97 3.64
N GLN A 263 -10.83 -11.53 3.79
CA GLN A 263 -11.01 -12.95 4.12
C GLN A 263 -10.41 -13.85 3.05
N THR A 264 -10.61 -13.53 1.76
CA THR A 264 -10.02 -14.25 0.64
C THR A 264 -8.49 -14.22 0.70
N LEU A 265 -7.90 -13.04 0.89
CA LEU A 265 -6.43 -12.88 1.03
C LEU A 265 -5.84 -13.69 2.19
N MET A 266 -6.59 -13.84 3.29
CA MET A 266 -6.16 -14.59 4.48
C MET A 266 -6.45 -16.10 4.44
N SER A 267 -7.05 -16.60 3.35
CA SER A 267 -7.51 -17.99 3.26
C SER A 267 -6.54 -18.94 2.55
N CYS A 268 -5.47 -18.40 1.93
CA CYS A 268 -4.54 -19.15 1.08
C CYS A 268 -5.24 -19.85 -0.11
N ALA A 269 -6.51 -19.53 -0.38
CA ALA A 269 -7.24 -20.03 -1.52
C ALA A 269 -6.57 -19.52 -2.80
N ARG A 270 -6.31 -20.45 -3.73
CA ARG A 270 -5.74 -20.18 -5.05
C ARG A 270 -6.86 -20.00 -6.07
#